data_AF-A0AAF0VCW6-F1
#
_entry.id   AF-A0AAF0VCW6-F1
#
_cell.length_a   1.000
_cell.length_b   1.000
_cell.length_c   1.000
_cell.angle_alpha   90.00
_cell.angle_beta   90.00
_cell.angle_gamma   90.00
#
_symmetry.space_group_name_H-M   'P 1'
#
loop_
_entity.id
_entity.type
_entity.pdbx_description
1 polymer ?
#
loop_
_entity_poly.entity_id
_entity_poly.type
_entity_poly.pdbx_seq_one_letter_code
_entity_poly.pdbx_strand_id
1 'polypeptide(L)'
;MISPDNYNTLKEKYGDVSSWAVWNTDYADSEPGRNIKDLSMFASPDLAELNTGFVFVGLNRSGRPKDGNAEKKPDKPKDPWFNFHAGRNDFKLRYALQGTRYWGSYMTDAIKDLQETDSVEVEKTLGKEPERVDENLKGLREELELLGGRPVLVALGYAAEKKLRSMRSEGYEVVRILHPAAFIGKKKYRDKVLKVLDNIQK
;
A
#
# COMPACT_ATOMS: atom_id res chain seq x y z
N MET A 1 -1.24 -8.07 -16.76
CA MET A 1 -1.52 -9.22 -15.88
C MET A 1 -0.18 -9.74 -15.38
N ILE A 2 -0.06 -10.01 -14.08
CA ILE A 2 1.17 -10.56 -13.52
C ILE A 2 1.30 -12.05 -13.86
N SER A 3 2.52 -12.55 -14.09
CA SER A 3 2.75 -13.99 -14.27
C SER A 3 2.66 -14.75 -12.94
N PRO A 4 2.28 -16.03 -12.94
CA PRO A 4 2.32 -16.86 -11.72
C PRO A 4 3.69 -16.87 -11.03
N ASP A 5 4.77 -16.94 -11.81
CA ASP A 5 6.15 -16.97 -11.28
C ASP A 5 6.52 -15.65 -10.59
N ASN A 6 6.18 -14.50 -11.20
CA ASN A 6 6.45 -13.20 -10.60
C ASN A 6 5.57 -12.97 -9.36
N TYR A 7 4.31 -13.42 -9.39
CA TYR A 7 3.44 -13.38 -8.22
C TYR A 7 4.03 -14.18 -7.05
N ASN A 8 4.48 -15.41 -7.29
CA ASN A 8 5.11 -16.25 -6.26
C ASN A 8 6.42 -15.64 -5.75
N THR A 9 7.24 -15.09 -6.65
CA THR A 9 8.49 -14.40 -6.26
C THR A 9 8.20 -13.18 -5.37
N LEU A 10 7.21 -12.35 -5.74
CA LEU A 10 6.79 -11.22 -4.90
C LEU A 10 6.26 -11.71 -3.55
N LYS A 11 5.46 -12.79 -3.53
CA LYS A 11 4.90 -13.38 -2.31
C LYS A 11 5.99 -13.81 -1.35
N GLU A 12 6.99 -14.52 -1.86
CA GLU A 12 8.12 -15.03 -1.07
C GLU A 12 9.03 -13.91 -0.56
N LYS A 13 9.32 -12.90 -1.39
CA LYS A 13 10.27 -11.84 -1.03
C LYS A 13 9.65 -10.68 -0.24
N TYR A 14 8.44 -10.26 -0.60
CA TYR A 14 7.85 -9.01 -0.11
C TYR A 14 6.46 -9.20 0.51
N GLY A 15 5.91 -10.42 0.55
CA GLY A 15 4.58 -10.67 1.09
C GLY A 15 4.36 -10.15 2.51
N ASP A 16 5.41 -10.06 3.32
CA ASP A 16 5.32 -9.55 4.70
C ASP A 16 5.16 -8.02 4.79
N VAL A 17 5.53 -7.30 3.73
CA VAL A 17 5.61 -5.82 3.69
C VAL A 17 4.81 -5.20 2.55
N SER A 18 4.08 -5.99 1.79
CA SER A 18 3.27 -5.56 0.65
C SER A 18 1.98 -6.37 0.59
N SER A 19 1.08 -6.01 -0.31
CA SER A 19 -0.18 -6.71 -0.57
C SER A 19 -0.81 -6.24 -1.88
N TRP A 20 -2.04 -6.66 -2.12
CA TRP A 20 -2.88 -6.26 -3.24
C TRP A 20 -4.17 -5.65 -2.73
N ALA A 21 -4.71 -4.68 -3.47
CA ALA A 21 -5.94 -3.97 -3.18
C ALA A 21 -7.18 -4.83 -3.47
N VAL A 22 -7.22 -6.03 -2.87
CA VAL A 22 -8.31 -7.00 -2.93
C VAL A 22 -8.66 -7.36 -1.50
N TRP A 23 -9.90 -7.12 -1.10
CA TRP A 23 -10.40 -7.44 0.24
C TRP A 23 -11.72 -8.20 0.13
N ASN A 24 -12.11 -8.88 1.20
CA ASN A 24 -13.47 -9.39 1.34
C ASN A 24 -14.45 -8.20 1.30
N THR A 25 -15.50 -8.29 0.50
CA THR A 25 -16.49 -7.23 0.28
C THR A 25 -17.83 -7.47 1.00
N ASP A 26 -17.95 -8.57 1.73
CA ASP A 26 -19.08 -8.84 2.62
C ASP A 26 -18.94 -8.02 3.91
N TYR A 27 -19.54 -6.83 3.91
CA TYR A 27 -19.65 -5.96 5.08
C TYR A 27 -20.91 -5.08 5.01
N ALA A 28 -21.48 -4.76 6.17
CA ALA A 28 -22.52 -3.76 6.27
C ALA A 28 -21.92 -2.35 6.34
N ASP A 29 -22.64 -1.34 5.84
CA ASP A 29 -22.16 0.04 5.82
C ASP A 29 -21.95 0.62 7.25
N SER A 30 -22.67 0.07 8.24
CA SER A 30 -22.52 0.32 9.68
C SER A 30 -21.25 -0.31 10.30
N GLU A 31 -20.69 -1.34 9.67
CA GLU A 31 -19.50 -2.06 10.13
C GLU A 31 -18.42 -2.07 9.03
N PRO A 32 -17.92 -0.89 8.61
CA PRO A 32 -17.05 -0.82 7.44
C PRO A 32 -15.70 -1.51 7.62
N GLY A 33 -15.30 -1.86 8.86
CA GLY A 33 -14.08 -2.62 9.16
C GLY A 33 -14.26 -4.14 9.15
N ARG A 34 -15.49 -4.65 9.00
CA ARG A 34 -15.76 -6.09 8.99
C ARG A 34 -14.99 -6.77 7.87
N ASN A 35 -14.40 -7.93 8.18
CA ASN A 35 -13.63 -8.77 7.25
C ASN A 35 -12.40 -8.10 6.62
N ILE A 36 -11.88 -7.00 7.19
CA ILE A 36 -10.67 -6.35 6.66
C ILE A 36 -9.42 -7.23 6.80
N LYS A 37 -9.36 -8.08 7.83
CA LYS A 37 -8.26 -9.01 8.10
C LYS A 37 -8.45 -10.38 7.44
N ASP A 38 -9.54 -10.57 6.71
CA ASP A 38 -9.77 -11.81 5.97
C ASP A 38 -8.85 -11.85 4.76
N LEU A 39 -7.92 -12.81 4.74
CA LEU A 39 -6.93 -13.02 3.68
C LEU A 39 -7.27 -14.22 2.80
N SER A 40 -8.45 -14.82 2.95
CA SER A 40 -8.84 -16.05 2.24
C SER A 40 -8.80 -15.92 0.72
N MET A 41 -8.98 -14.71 0.17
CA MET A 41 -8.82 -14.45 -1.27
C MET A 41 -7.42 -14.72 -1.80
N PHE A 42 -6.39 -14.73 -0.95
CA PHE A 42 -5.01 -15.01 -1.34
C PHE A 42 -4.65 -16.50 -1.27
N ALA A 43 -5.54 -17.36 -0.79
CA ALA A 43 -5.31 -18.81 -0.78
C ALA A 43 -5.35 -19.40 -2.20
N SER A 44 -6.15 -18.82 -3.10
CA SER A 44 -6.24 -19.17 -4.51
C SER A 44 -6.64 -17.92 -5.32
N PRO A 45 -5.70 -16.98 -5.52
CA PRO A 45 -6.00 -15.67 -6.09
C PRO A 45 -6.36 -15.77 -7.58
N ASP A 46 -7.33 -14.96 -8.02
CA ASP A 46 -7.53 -14.71 -9.43
C ASP A 46 -6.49 -13.67 -9.91
N LEU A 47 -5.46 -14.14 -10.62
CA LEU A 47 -4.41 -13.26 -11.15
C LEU A 47 -4.94 -12.26 -12.19
N ALA A 48 -6.11 -12.49 -12.78
CA ALA A 48 -6.74 -11.54 -13.70
C ALA A 48 -7.32 -10.32 -12.98
N GLU A 49 -7.65 -10.45 -11.69
CA GLU A 49 -8.08 -9.34 -10.83
C GLU A 49 -6.89 -8.46 -10.43
N LEU A 50 -5.67 -8.99 -10.43
CA LEU A 50 -4.48 -8.27 -10.00
C LEU A 50 -3.99 -7.27 -11.07
N ASN A 51 -4.00 -6.00 -10.68
CA ASN A 51 -3.71 -4.86 -11.53
C ASN A 51 -2.27 -4.35 -11.30
N THR A 52 -1.39 -4.58 -12.28
CA THR A 52 0.00 -4.09 -12.24
C THR A 52 0.14 -2.67 -12.82
N GLY A 53 -0.95 -2.02 -13.23
CA GLY A 53 -0.96 -0.67 -13.79
C GLY A 53 -0.82 0.44 -12.75
N PHE A 54 -1.12 0.17 -11.48
CA PHE A 54 -1.03 1.12 -10.38
C PHE A 54 -0.37 0.46 -9.17
N VAL A 55 0.43 1.24 -8.45
CA VAL A 55 1.05 0.80 -7.20
C VAL A 55 0.76 1.84 -6.13
N PHE A 56 0.02 1.48 -5.08
CA PHE A 56 -0.26 2.34 -3.94
C PHE A 56 0.89 2.23 -2.94
N VAL A 57 1.52 3.35 -2.64
CA VAL A 57 2.76 3.38 -1.86
C VAL A 57 2.55 4.17 -0.58
N GLY A 58 2.58 3.45 0.56
CA GLY A 58 2.69 4.04 1.89
C GLY A 58 4.11 4.54 2.18
N LEU A 59 4.28 5.24 3.30
CA LEU A 59 5.62 5.69 3.71
C LEU A 59 6.45 4.51 4.21
N ASN A 60 5.94 3.81 5.21
CA ASN A 60 6.62 2.75 5.94
C ASN A 60 5.57 1.91 6.70
N ARG A 61 5.94 0.67 7.06
CA ARG A 61 5.06 -0.19 7.87
C ARG A 61 4.82 0.46 9.23
N SER A 62 3.55 0.61 9.61
CA SER A 62 3.21 1.14 10.93
C SER A 62 3.81 0.26 12.04
N GLY A 63 4.58 0.87 12.94
CA GLY A 63 5.16 0.21 14.11
C GLY A 63 4.13 -0.15 15.19
N ARG A 64 4.61 -0.63 16.34
CA ARG A 64 3.74 -0.82 17.52
C ARG A 64 3.28 0.56 18.04
N PRO A 65 1.98 0.75 18.34
CA PRO A 65 1.52 1.97 18.99
C PRO A 65 2.23 2.15 20.34
N LYS A 66 2.67 3.38 20.64
CA LYS A 66 3.33 3.72 21.90
C LYS A 66 2.41 3.56 23.12
N ASP A 67 1.09 3.57 22.91
CA ASP A 67 0.07 3.45 23.95
C ASP A 67 -0.43 2.01 24.19
N GLY A 68 0.12 1.02 23.48
CA GLY A 68 -0.18 -0.41 23.68
C GLY A 68 -1.60 -0.84 23.28
N ASN A 69 -2.43 0.07 22.74
CA ASN A 69 -3.87 -0.14 22.55
C ASN A 69 -4.28 -0.61 21.14
N ALA A 70 -3.35 -0.74 20.19
CA ALA A 70 -3.63 -1.44 18.93
C ALA A 70 -3.00 -2.82 18.94
N GLU A 71 -3.68 -3.76 18.28
CA GLU A 71 -3.20 -5.13 18.10
C GLU A 71 -1.74 -5.13 17.64
N LYS A 72 -0.92 -5.91 18.34
CA LYS A 72 0.48 -6.13 17.98
C LYS A 72 0.52 -6.64 16.54
N LYS A 73 0.97 -5.81 15.59
CA LYS A 73 1.38 -6.32 14.28
C LYS A 73 2.52 -7.29 14.54
N PRO A 74 2.39 -8.57 14.15
CA PRO A 74 3.45 -9.55 14.38
C PRO A 74 4.71 -9.12 13.60
N ASP A 75 5.86 -9.28 14.24
CA ASP A 75 7.15 -8.90 13.67
C ASP A 75 7.35 -9.60 12.31
N LYS A 76 6.89 -10.85 12.22
CA LYS A 76 6.65 -11.59 10.96
C LYS A 76 5.19 -12.06 10.92
N PRO A 77 4.36 -11.57 9.97
CA PRO A 77 3.01 -12.09 9.81
C PRO A 77 3.05 -13.58 9.45
N LYS A 78 2.05 -14.33 9.93
CA LYS A 78 1.95 -15.77 9.61
C LYS A 78 1.55 -16.00 8.15
N ASP A 79 0.88 -15.01 7.56
CA ASP A 79 0.34 -15.04 6.21
C ASP A 79 0.96 -13.92 5.37
N PRO A 80 1.41 -14.22 4.14
CA PRO A 80 1.83 -13.19 3.20
C PRO A 80 0.63 -12.32 2.82
N TRP A 81 0.93 -11.12 2.30
CA TRP A 81 -0.04 -10.11 1.89
C TRP A 81 -0.82 -9.46 3.03
N PHE A 82 -0.37 -9.63 4.27
CA PHE A 82 -1.03 -9.05 5.45
C PHE A 82 -0.94 -7.52 5.53
N ASN A 83 0.08 -6.89 4.93
CA ASN A 83 0.20 -5.43 5.00
C ASN A 83 -1.00 -4.76 4.31
N PHE A 84 -1.52 -3.66 4.86
CA PHE A 84 -2.77 -3.01 4.41
C PHE A 84 -4.08 -3.82 4.58
N HIS A 85 -4.07 -4.88 5.39
CA HIS A 85 -5.26 -5.68 5.78
C HIS A 85 -5.51 -5.70 7.28
N ALA A 86 -4.81 -4.88 8.06
CA ALA A 86 -4.82 -4.97 9.53
C ALA A 86 -4.84 -3.62 10.23
N GLY A 87 -4.67 -2.54 9.49
CA GLY A 87 -4.75 -1.18 9.96
C GLY A 87 -6.19 -0.73 10.19
N ARG A 88 -6.37 0.11 11.21
CA ARG A 88 -7.67 0.70 11.56
C ARG A 88 -8.35 1.45 10.41
N ASN A 89 -7.59 1.96 9.44
CA ASN A 89 -8.10 2.80 8.36
C ASN A 89 -8.09 2.11 6.99
N ASP A 90 -7.68 0.84 6.90
CA ASP A 90 -7.53 0.13 5.61
C ASP A 90 -8.88 -0.01 4.91
N PHE A 91 -9.98 -0.06 5.68
CA PHE A 91 -11.34 -0.04 5.14
C PHE A 91 -11.66 1.18 4.28
N LYS A 92 -10.99 2.32 4.49
CA LYS A 92 -11.19 3.50 3.64
C LYS A 92 -10.59 3.30 2.26
N LEU A 93 -9.45 2.62 2.16
CA LEU A 93 -8.87 2.22 0.87
C LEU A 93 -9.76 1.18 0.20
N ARG A 94 -10.16 0.12 0.91
CA ARG A 94 -11.15 -0.86 0.40
C ARG A 94 -12.37 -0.15 -0.18
N TYR A 95 -13.00 0.72 0.61
CA TYR A 95 -14.18 1.47 0.18
C TYR A 95 -13.91 2.41 -1.00
N ALA A 96 -12.73 3.02 -1.08
CA ALA A 96 -12.40 3.92 -2.19
C ALA A 96 -12.16 3.19 -3.51
N LEU A 97 -11.54 2.01 -3.46
CA LEU A 97 -11.08 1.28 -4.65
C LEU A 97 -12.09 0.23 -5.14
N GLN A 98 -12.99 -0.27 -4.27
CA GLN A 98 -13.99 -1.27 -4.63
C GLN A 98 -14.85 -0.82 -5.82
N GLY A 99 -14.96 -1.69 -6.82
CA GLY A 99 -15.74 -1.43 -8.04
C GLY A 99 -15.12 -0.40 -8.99
N THR A 100 -13.82 -0.13 -8.87
CA THR A 100 -13.08 0.79 -9.75
C THR A 100 -11.97 0.05 -10.49
N ARG A 101 -11.43 0.65 -11.55
CA ARG A 101 -10.24 0.15 -12.25
C ARG A 101 -8.99 0.04 -11.37
N TYR A 102 -8.99 0.61 -10.17
CA TYR A 102 -7.86 0.58 -9.23
C TYR A 102 -7.96 -0.60 -8.25
N TRP A 103 -9.06 -1.35 -8.25
CA TRP A 103 -9.16 -2.60 -7.52
C TRP A 103 -8.09 -3.59 -8.00
N GLY A 104 -7.57 -4.40 -7.07
CA GLY A 104 -6.49 -5.34 -7.36
C GLY A 104 -5.12 -4.72 -7.61
N SER A 105 -4.96 -3.41 -7.44
CA SER A 105 -3.65 -2.75 -7.56
C SER A 105 -2.65 -3.26 -6.51
N TYR A 106 -1.36 -3.29 -6.85
CA TYR A 106 -0.33 -3.63 -5.87
C TYR A 106 -0.22 -2.52 -4.80
N MET A 107 0.08 -2.90 -3.56
CA MET A 107 0.24 -1.99 -2.43
C MET A 107 1.52 -2.32 -1.67
N THR A 108 2.33 -1.31 -1.38
CA THR A 108 3.60 -1.50 -0.70
C THR A 108 3.98 -0.23 0.06
N ASP A 109 5.11 -0.24 0.76
CA ASP A 109 5.66 0.94 1.42
C ASP A 109 6.95 1.40 0.73
N ALA A 110 7.25 2.70 0.72
CA ALA A 110 8.51 3.18 0.17
C ALA A 110 9.72 2.74 1.00
N ILE A 111 9.54 2.60 2.32
CA ILE A 111 10.57 2.26 3.30
C ILE A 111 10.19 0.93 3.95
N LYS A 112 11.00 -0.11 3.73
CA LYS A 112 10.71 -1.49 4.14
C LYS A 112 11.31 -1.87 5.49
N ASP A 113 12.46 -1.30 5.83
CA ASP A 113 13.25 -1.66 7.02
C ASP A 113 12.91 -0.85 8.28
N LEU A 114 11.93 0.06 8.21
CA LEU A 114 11.60 0.97 9.30
C LEU A 114 10.14 0.82 9.76
N GLN A 115 9.95 0.18 10.91
CA GLN A 115 8.64 0.06 11.56
C GLN A 115 8.42 1.20 12.57
N GLU A 116 7.64 2.19 12.19
CA GLU A 116 7.33 3.37 13.03
C GLU A 116 5.93 3.89 12.66
N THR A 117 5.17 4.33 13.66
CA THR A 117 3.81 4.85 13.46
C THR A 117 3.81 6.35 13.18
N ASP A 118 4.77 7.08 13.75
CA ASP A 118 4.89 8.52 13.59
C ASP A 118 5.77 8.88 12.38
N SER A 119 5.14 9.45 11.35
CA SER A 119 5.84 9.90 10.15
C SER A 119 6.92 10.96 10.42
N VAL A 120 6.79 11.76 11.49
CA VAL A 120 7.80 12.76 11.87
C VAL A 120 9.07 12.07 12.38
N GLU A 121 8.93 10.99 13.15
CA GLU A 121 10.07 10.19 13.63
C GLU A 121 10.73 9.41 12.49
N VAL A 122 9.92 8.95 11.52
CA VAL A 122 10.45 8.40 10.26
C VAL A 122 11.28 9.43 9.52
N GLU A 123 10.77 10.66 9.35
CA GLU A 123 11.51 11.73 8.68
C GLU A 123 12.79 12.12 9.41
N LYS A 124 12.78 12.18 10.75
CA LYS A 124 13.97 12.45 11.55
C LYS A 124 15.03 11.37 11.40
N THR A 125 14.63 10.10 11.44
CA THR A 125 15.54 8.96 11.27
C THR A 125 16.16 8.97 9.87
N LEU A 126 15.32 9.08 8.83
CA LEU A 126 15.79 9.10 7.44
C LEU A 126 16.58 10.36 7.08
N GLY A 127 16.40 11.46 7.81
CA GLY A 127 17.18 12.69 7.63
C GLY A 127 18.61 12.58 8.15
N LYS A 128 18.87 11.67 9.10
CA LYS A 128 20.21 11.39 9.62
C LYS A 128 20.99 10.40 8.76
N GLU A 129 20.27 9.55 8.02
CA GLU A 129 20.82 8.44 7.23
C GLU A 129 20.23 8.46 5.81
N PRO A 130 20.59 9.44 4.96
CA PRO A 130 20.00 9.61 3.63
C PRO A 130 20.29 8.44 2.69
N GLU A 131 21.42 7.75 2.84
CA GLU A 131 21.75 6.51 2.14
C GLU A 131 20.70 5.41 2.31
N ARG A 132 20.05 5.34 3.50
CA ARG A 132 18.98 4.37 3.75
C ARG A 132 17.74 4.65 2.92
N VAL A 133 17.51 5.88 2.47
CA VAL A 133 16.38 6.16 1.59
C VAL A 133 16.58 5.47 0.24
N ASP A 134 17.78 5.53 -0.33
CA ASP A 134 18.04 4.89 -1.63
C ASP A 134 18.10 3.36 -1.51
N GLU A 135 18.66 2.83 -0.42
CA GLU A 135 18.62 1.39 -0.11
C GLU A 135 17.20 0.87 0.02
N ASN A 136 16.30 1.63 0.64
CA ASN A 136 14.89 1.26 0.75
C ASN A 136 14.17 1.31 -0.59
N LEU A 137 14.47 2.31 -1.43
CA LEU A 137 13.92 2.39 -2.79
C LEU A 137 14.43 1.26 -3.68
N LYS A 138 15.58 0.63 -3.40
CA LYS A 138 16.03 -0.57 -4.11
C LYS A 138 15.00 -1.70 -4.03
N GLY A 139 14.45 -1.96 -2.84
CA GLY A 139 13.40 -2.96 -2.67
C GLY A 139 12.14 -2.63 -3.48
N LEU A 140 11.75 -1.35 -3.51
CA LEU A 140 10.64 -0.89 -4.35
C LEU A 140 10.94 -1.09 -5.85
N ARG A 141 12.15 -0.79 -6.32
CA ARG A 141 12.54 -0.99 -7.72
C ARG A 141 12.47 -2.47 -8.11
N GLU A 142 12.97 -3.36 -7.26
CA GLU A 142 12.88 -4.81 -7.47
C GLU A 142 11.42 -5.29 -7.54
N GLU A 143 10.53 -4.77 -6.68
CA GLU A 143 9.08 -5.04 -6.79
C GLU A 143 8.49 -4.56 -8.11
N LEU A 144 8.84 -3.34 -8.54
CA LEU A 144 8.35 -2.75 -9.80
C LEU A 144 8.82 -3.54 -11.03
N GLU A 145 10.05 -4.04 -11.01
CA GLU A 145 10.58 -4.94 -12.06
C GLU A 145 9.80 -6.25 -12.13
N LEU A 146 9.50 -6.86 -10.98
CA LEU A 146 8.72 -8.10 -10.89
C LEU A 146 7.25 -7.90 -11.31
N LEU A 147 6.64 -6.77 -10.96
CA LEU A 147 5.30 -6.41 -11.44
C LEU A 147 5.27 -6.24 -12.97
N GLY A 148 6.39 -5.78 -13.52
CA GLY A 148 6.57 -5.50 -14.94
C GLY A 148 5.85 -4.24 -15.41
N GLY A 149 6.28 -3.72 -16.56
CA GLY A 149 5.74 -2.50 -17.14
C GLY A 149 6.18 -1.24 -16.39
N ARG A 150 5.33 -0.21 -16.42
CA ARG A 150 5.59 1.09 -15.79
C ARG A 150 4.33 1.59 -15.07
N PRO A 151 4.06 1.13 -13.84
CA PRO A 151 2.89 1.55 -13.09
C PRO A 151 2.90 3.05 -12.78
N VAL A 152 1.72 3.60 -12.49
CA VAL A 152 1.63 4.89 -11.81
C VAL A 152 1.79 4.66 -10.32
N LEU A 153 2.72 5.38 -9.69
CA LEU A 153 2.96 5.29 -8.27
C LEU A 153 2.01 6.25 -7.55
N VAL A 154 1.06 5.70 -6.81
CA VAL A 154 0.04 6.41 -6.05
C VAL A 154 0.50 6.56 -4.61
N ALA A 155 1.10 7.71 -4.29
CA ALA A 155 1.57 8.02 -2.96
C ALA A 155 0.42 8.23 -1.97
N LEU A 156 0.41 7.46 -0.89
CA LEU A 156 -0.51 7.61 0.23
C LEU A 156 -0.03 8.77 1.10
N GLY A 157 -0.49 9.98 0.80
CA GLY A 157 -0.13 11.18 1.55
C GLY A 157 1.20 11.82 1.14
N TYR A 158 1.51 12.94 1.80
CA TYR A 158 2.64 13.81 1.43
C TYR A 158 4.01 13.19 1.72
N ALA A 159 4.16 12.51 2.86
CA ALA A 159 5.43 11.91 3.23
C ALA A 159 5.87 10.83 2.24
N ALA A 160 4.95 9.96 1.80
CA ALA A 160 5.21 8.98 0.75
C ALA A 160 5.57 9.66 -0.58
N GLU A 161 4.83 10.70 -0.99
CA GLU A 161 5.11 11.44 -2.24
C GLU A 161 6.52 12.02 -2.24
N LYS A 162 6.94 12.61 -1.10
CA LYS A 162 8.26 13.19 -0.92
C LYS A 162 9.37 12.17 -1.15
N LYS A 163 9.19 10.91 -0.70
CA LYS A 163 10.17 9.83 -0.92
C LYS A 163 10.18 9.29 -2.34
N LEU A 164 9.05 9.35 -3.04
CA LEU A 164 8.93 8.93 -4.43
C LEU A 164 9.37 9.98 -5.46
N ARG A 165 9.79 11.19 -5.04
CA ARG A 165 10.18 12.25 -6.00
C ARG A 165 11.32 11.82 -6.94
N SER A 166 12.29 11.05 -6.46
CA SER A 166 13.38 10.51 -7.27
C SER A 166 12.90 9.51 -8.34
N MET A 167 11.81 8.78 -8.10
CA MET A 167 11.26 7.85 -9.08
C MET A 167 10.77 8.58 -10.35
N ARG A 168 10.48 9.89 -10.27
CA ARG A 168 10.13 10.70 -11.45
C ARG A 168 11.29 10.83 -12.43
N SER A 169 12.54 10.94 -11.95
CA SER A 169 13.71 10.96 -12.86
C SER A 169 13.99 9.60 -13.48
N GLU A 170 13.51 8.52 -12.87
CA GLU A 170 13.49 7.18 -13.47
C GLU A 170 12.33 7.00 -14.46
N GLY A 171 11.50 8.04 -14.61
CA GLY A 171 10.39 8.20 -15.55
C GLY A 171 9.08 7.54 -15.09
N TYR A 172 8.91 7.31 -13.79
CA TYR A 172 7.62 6.92 -13.23
C TYR A 172 6.71 8.14 -13.06
N GLU A 173 5.43 7.97 -13.37
CA GLU A 173 4.41 8.94 -12.94
C GLU A 173 4.15 8.75 -11.45
N VAL A 174 4.18 9.85 -10.69
CA VAL A 174 3.94 9.84 -9.23
C VAL A 174 2.84 10.83 -8.89
N VAL A 175 1.71 10.30 -8.43
CA VAL A 175 0.53 11.06 -8.01
C VAL A 175 0.32 10.91 -6.51
N ARG A 176 -0.27 11.91 -5.86
CA ARG A 176 -0.57 11.85 -4.42
C ARG A 176 -2.06 11.85 -4.16
N ILE A 177 -2.50 10.91 -3.34
CA ILE A 177 -3.85 10.92 -2.75
C ILE A 177 -3.81 11.30 -1.28
N LEU A 178 -4.99 11.54 -0.70
CA LEU A 178 -5.11 11.76 0.74
C LEU A 178 -4.76 10.48 1.50
N HIS A 179 -4.00 10.61 2.59
CA HIS A 179 -3.64 9.47 3.44
C HIS A 179 -4.90 8.84 4.07
N PRO A 180 -5.03 7.50 4.14
CA PRO A 180 -6.22 6.83 4.70
C PRO A 180 -6.53 7.22 6.15
N ALA A 181 -5.50 7.52 6.95
CA ALA A 181 -5.66 7.97 8.33
C ALA A 181 -6.22 9.40 8.49
N ALA A 182 -6.46 10.14 7.40
CA ALA A 182 -7.10 11.46 7.49
C ALA A 182 -8.45 11.37 8.21
N PHE A 183 -8.73 12.34 9.07
CA PHE A 183 -9.94 12.40 9.91
C PHE A 183 -11.18 12.85 9.11
N ILE A 184 -11.57 12.03 8.14
CA ILE A 184 -12.77 12.20 7.32
C ILE A 184 -13.49 10.86 7.13
N GLY A 185 -14.78 10.91 6.82
CA GLY A 185 -15.58 9.72 6.53
C GLY A 185 -15.20 9.03 5.21
N LYS A 186 -15.46 7.72 5.11
CA LYS A 186 -15.08 6.86 3.97
C LYS A 186 -15.64 7.32 2.61
N LYS A 187 -16.87 7.85 2.56
CA LYS A 187 -17.49 8.39 1.33
C LYS A 187 -16.72 9.60 0.81
N LYS A 188 -16.52 10.61 1.66
CA LYS A 188 -15.71 11.79 1.35
C LYS A 188 -14.25 11.45 1.03
N TYR A 189 -13.71 10.40 1.65
CA TYR A 189 -12.38 9.88 1.31
C TYR A 189 -12.36 9.32 -0.11
N ARG A 190 -13.30 8.44 -0.47
CA ARG A 190 -13.47 7.92 -1.84
C ARG A 190 -13.55 9.04 -2.87
N ASP A 191 -14.42 10.03 -2.65
CA ASP A 191 -14.59 11.15 -3.59
C ASP A 191 -13.27 11.91 -3.83
N LYS A 192 -12.50 12.15 -2.77
CA LYS A 192 -11.19 12.82 -2.87
C LYS A 192 -10.14 11.97 -3.57
N VAL A 193 -10.15 10.65 -3.35
CA VAL A 193 -9.24 9.71 -4.01
C VAL A 193 -9.55 9.65 -5.50
N LEU A 194 -10.82 9.39 -5.86
CA LEU A 194 -11.23 9.26 -7.26
C LEU A 194 -11.08 10.56 -8.04
N LYS A 195 -11.34 11.72 -7.41
CA LYS A 195 -11.06 13.02 -8.04
C LYS A 195 -9.60 13.18 -8.48
N VAL A 196 -8.65 12.56 -7.80
CA VAL A 196 -7.23 12.56 -8.22
C VAL A 196 -7.00 11.50 -9.27
N LEU A 197 -7.41 10.26 -9.00
CA LEU A 197 -7.05 9.11 -9.82
C LEU A 197 -7.72 9.15 -11.21
N ASP A 198 -8.97 9.61 -11.31
CA ASP A 198 -9.72 9.59 -12.58
C ASP A 198 -9.22 10.62 -13.59
N ASN A 199 -8.30 11.51 -13.20
CA ASN A 199 -7.58 12.37 -14.15
C ASN A 199 -6.40 11.68 -14.83
N ILE A 200 -6.02 10.48 -14.37
CA ILE A 200 -4.88 9.73 -14.89
C ILE A 200 -5.33 8.97 -16.14
N GLN A 201 -4.75 9.31 -17.28
CA GLN A 201 -5.01 8.60 -18.53
C GLN A 201 -4.06 7.41 -18.64
N LYS A 202 -4.63 6.20 -18.51
CA LYS A 202 -3.93 4.92 -18.74
C LYS A 202 -4.84 3.95 -19.47
#